data_AF-A0A2G9XG75-F1
#
_entry.id   AF-A0A2G9XG75-F1
#
_cell.length_a   1.000
_cell.length_b   1.000
_cell.length_c   1.000
_cell.angle_alpha   90.00
_cell.angle_beta   90.00
_cell.angle_gamma   90.00
#
_symmetry.space_group_name_H-M   'P 1'
#
loop_
_entity.id
_entity.type
_entity.pdbx_description
1 polymer ?
#
loop_
_entity_poly.entity_id
_entity_poly.type
_entity_poly.pdbx_seq_one_letter_code
_entity_poly.pdbx_strand_id
1 'polypeptide(L)'
;MRGKEQGARSRERREGIDEGTQGLRDGRRRRARSFLRWPAFRGRLVLLFWGRISPEKGLDQLIAAWKQVVRQYSTALLMIGGYGAIVESLIDHEGLCNHVFMPGLLQGRDKLLALSRADVFVQPSYSEGFSAAILEAMAGGKPCVITTELISLRLQTSAPVKL
;
A
#
# COMPACT_ATOMS: atom_id res chain seq x y z
N MET A 1 56.60 30.49 12.23
CA MET A 1 56.55 29.45 11.16
C MET A 1 55.90 28.21 11.75
N ARG A 2 54.80 27.72 11.12
CA ARG A 2 54.21 26.35 11.23
C ARG A 2 53.67 25.95 12.62
N GLY A 3 52.51 25.33 12.81
CA GLY A 3 51.52 24.74 11.91
C GLY A 3 50.24 24.37 12.70
N LYS A 4 49.17 24.14 11.95
CA LYS A 4 47.78 23.83 12.37
C LYS A 4 47.58 22.34 12.74
N GLU A 5 46.33 22.03 13.10
CA GLU A 5 45.56 20.76 12.99
C GLU A 5 45.30 20.05 14.32
N GLN A 6 44.13 20.19 14.96
CA GLN A 6 42.81 19.61 14.63
C GLN A 6 42.84 18.10 14.35
N GLY A 7 42.39 17.32 15.33
CA GLY A 7 42.03 15.91 15.20
C GLY A 7 40.66 15.65 15.79
N ALA A 8 39.61 16.15 15.12
CA ALA A 8 38.23 15.81 15.44
C ALA A 8 37.97 14.34 15.07
N ARG A 9 37.58 13.52 16.05
CA ARG A 9 37.18 12.12 15.84
C ARG A 9 35.89 12.07 15.05
N SER A 10 36.01 11.77 13.77
CA SER A 10 34.95 11.34 12.88
C SER A 10 34.40 9.98 13.32
N ARG A 11 33.12 9.95 13.68
CA ARG A 11 32.30 8.73 13.64
C ARG A 11 31.11 9.02 12.74
N GLU A 12 31.34 8.91 11.43
CA GLU A 12 30.28 8.72 10.46
C GLU A 12 29.61 7.37 10.78
N ARG A 13 28.42 7.43 11.40
CA ARG A 13 27.44 6.36 11.30
C ARG A 13 26.93 6.38 9.86
N ARG A 14 27.54 5.60 8.96
CA ARG A 14 26.98 5.35 7.64
C ARG A 14 25.83 4.36 7.79
N GLU A 15 24.71 4.78 7.27
CA GLU A 15 23.39 4.15 7.27
C GLU A 15 23.45 2.77 6.60
N GLY A 16 22.88 1.76 7.26
CA GLY A 16 22.55 0.49 6.63
C GLY A 16 21.33 0.70 5.74
N ILE A 17 21.56 0.85 4.44
CA ILE A 17 20.49 0.73 3.44
C ILE A 17 20.17 -0.76 3.35
N ASP A 18 19.10 -1.18 4.02
CA ASP A 18 18.57 -2.55 4.00
C ASP A 18 18.38 -3.01 2.54
N GLU A 19 18.98 -4.14 2.16
CA GLU A 19 18.91 -4.76 0.84
C GLU A 19 17.45 -5.00 0.39
N GLY A 20 16.51 -5.10 1.33
CA GLY A 20 15.07 -5.13 1.06
C GLY A 20 14.54 -3.88 0.34
N THR A 21 15.21 -2.74 0.48
CA THR A 21 14.82 -1.42 -0.05
C THR A 21 15.14 -1.29 -1.54
N GLN A 22 16.29 -1.81 -1.98
CA GLN A 22 16.67 -1.81 -3.40
C GLN A 22 15.75 -2.71 -4.24
N GLY A 23 15.33 -3.86 -3.70
CA GLY A 23 14.40 -4.75 -4.39
C GLY A 23 13.04 -4.09 -4.69
N LEU A 24 12.54 -3.21 -3.83
CA LEU A 24 11.22 -2.60 -3.97
C LEU A 24 11.14 -1.65 -5.18
N ARG A 25 12.23 -0.91 -5.47
CA ARG A 25 12.31 -0.02 -6.63
C ARG A 25 12.29 -0.79 -7.96
N ASP A 26 13.03 -1.89 -8.04
CA ASP A 26 13.09 -2.77 -9.22
C ASP A 26 11.91 -3.76 -9.33
N GLY A 27 11.14 -3.91 -8.25
CA GLY A 27 10.10 -4.92 -8.10
C GLY A 27 8.72 -4.56 -8.63
N ARG A 28 8.48 -3.31 -9.04
CA ARG A 28 7.16 -2.79 -9.39
C ARG A 28 6.51 -3.40 -10.65
N ARG A 29 7.19 -4.32 -11.33
CA ARG A 29 6.66 -5.03 -12.52
C ARG A 29 6.98 -6.51 -12.45
N ARG A 30 6.38 -7.25 -11.51
CA ARG A 30 6.53 -8.71 -11.45
C ARG A 30 5.23 -9.44 -11.69
N ARG A 31 5.29 -10.51 -12.48
CA ARG A 31 4.16 -11.39 -12.78
C ARG A 31 3.59 -11.98 -11.48
N ALA A 32 2.26 -12.00 -11.41
CA ALA A 32 1.49 -12.17 -10.19
C ALA A 32 1.71 -13.52 -9.44
N ARG A 33 2.17 -14.57 -10.12
CA ARG A 33 2.44 -15.87 -9.49
C ARG A 33 3.60 -15.90 -8.49
N SER A 34 4.53 -14.92 -8.52
CA SER A 34 5.77 -14.99 -7.72
C SER A 34 5.88 -13.96 -6.59
N PHE A 35 4.95 -13.01 -6.44
CA PHE A 35 5.14 -11.93 -5.46
C PHE A 35 4.89 -12.35 -4.02
N LEU A 36 4.15 -13.43 -3.73
CA LEU A 36 3.97 -13.88 -2.35
C LEU A 36 5.28 -14.27 -1.65
N ARG A 37 6.25 -14.75 -2.43
CA ARG A 37 7.59 -15.10 -1.92
C ARG A 37 8.50 -13.89 -1.81
N TRP A 38 7.99 -12.70 -2.14
CA TRP A 38 8.76 -11.48 -2.09
C TRP A 38 9.19 -11.20 -0.64
N PRO A 39 10.50 -11.17 -0.34
CA PRO A 39 10.99 -11.00 1.02
C PRO A 39 10.46 -9.73 1.70
N ALA A 40 10.25 -8.66 0.94
CA ALA A 40 9.70 -7.41 1.46
C ALA A 40 8.22 -7.48 1.87
N PHE A 41 7.60 -8.65 1.92
CA PHE A 41 6.35 -8.85 2.63
C PHE A 41 6.57 -9.34 4.07
N ARG A 42 7.71 -9.93 4.44
CA ARG A 42 7.85 -10.51 5.78
C ARG A 42 7.85 -9.42 6.87
N GLY A 43 7.06 -9.62 7.93
CA GLY A 43 6.99 -8.71 9.08
C GLY A 43 6.36 -7.34 8.80
N ARG A 44 5.72 -7.16 7.64
CA ARG A 44 5.09 -5.89 7.25
C ARG A 44 3.58 -5.95 7.41
N LEU A 45 2.97 -4.84 7.83
CA LEU A 45 1.54 -4.63 7.71
C LEU A 45 1.21 -4.34 6.23
N VAL A 46 0.31 -5.12 5.62
CA VAL A 46 -0.07 -4.98 4.21
C VAL A 46 -1.51 -4.53 4.07
N LEU A 47 -1.69 -3.34 3.51
CA LEU A 47 -2.99 -2.88 3.02
C LEU A 47 -3.11 -3.22 1.54
N LEU A 48 -4.31 -3.62 1.12
CA LEU A 48 -4.61 -3.99 -0.25
C LEU A 48 -5.73 -3.14 -0.82
N PHE A 49 -5.46 -2.53 -1.96
CA PHE A 49 -6.47 -2.02 -2.88
C PHE A 49 -6.36 -2.80 -4.19
N TRP A 50 -7.49 -3.09 -4.83
CA TRP A 50 -7.47 -3.44 -6.25
C TRP A 50 -8.67 -2.86 -6.98
N GLY A 51 -8.50 -2.64 -8.28
CA GLY A 51 -9.59 -2.19 -9.15
C GLY A 51 -9.07 -1.47 -10.38
N ARG A 52 -10.01 -0.91 -11.15
CA ARG A 52 -9.67 0.07 -12.18
C ARG A 52 -9.02 1.28 -11.50
N ILE A 53 -7.90 1.75 -12.03
CA ILE A 53 -7.30 3.00 -11.57
C ILE A 53 -7.97 4.15 -12.32
N SER A 54 -8.78 4.91 -11.62
CA SER A 54 -9.52 6.05 -12.14
C SER A 54 -9.82 7.06 -11.02
N PRO A 55 -10.07 8.34 -11.34
CA PRO A 55 -10.24 9.40 -10.34
C PRO A 55 -11.31 9.07 -9.30
N GLU A 56 -12.43 8.46 -9.71
CA GLU A 56 -13.53 8.10 -8.82
C GLU A 56 -13.16 7.04 -7.76
N LYS A 57 -12.06 6.30 -7.97
CA LYS A 57 -11.57 5.31 -7.01
C LYS A 57 -10.74 5.90 -5.88
N GLY A 58 -10.43 7.20 -5.92
CA GLY A 58 -9.83 7.93 -4.81
C GLY A 58 -8.43 7.46 -4.39
N LEU A 59 -7.60 7.04 -5.35
CA LEU A 59 -6.22 6.64 -5.04
C LEU A 59 -5.34 7.83 -4.62
N ASP A 60 -5.71 9.05 -5.01
CA ASP A 60 -5.11 10.30 -4.56
C ASP A 60 -5.21 10.47 -3.04
N GLN A 61 -6.41 10.34 -2.47
CA GLN A 61 -6.59 10.43 -1.02
C GLN A 61 -5.93 9.26 -0.28
N LEU A 62 -5.97 8.05 -0.87
CA LEU A 62 -5.29 6.90 -0.29
C LEU A 62 -3.79 7.11 -0.20
N ILE A 63 -3.16 7.63 -1.26
CA ILE A 63 -1.71 7.89 -1.25
C ILE A 63 -1.37 9.01 -0.26
N ALA A 64 -2.16 10.08 -0.21
CA ALA A 64 -1.97 11.15 0.76
C ALA A 64 -2.08 10.66 2.22
N ALA A 65 -3.07 9.81 2.52
CA ALA A 65 -3.20 9.16 3.82
C ALA A 65 -2.06 8.18 4.08
N TRP A 66 -1.64 7.43 3.07
CA TRP A 66 -0.58 6.43 3.18
C TRP A 66 0.75 7.03 3.61
N LYS A 67 1.06 8.26 3.15
CA LYS A 67 2.22 9.01 3.62
C LYS A 67 2.25 9.19 5.14
N GLN A 68 1.09 9.39 5.76
CA GLN A 68 0.97 9.53 7.21
C GLN A 68 1.13 8.18 7.90
N VAL A 69 0.51 7.13 7.35
CA VAL A 69 0.64 5.76 7.87
C VAL A 69 2.11 5.33 7.89
N VAL A 70 2.85 5.56 6.81
CA VAL A 70 4.28 5.20 6.71
C VAL A 70 5.15 5.93 7.75
N ARG A 71 4.82 7.19 8.08
CA ARG A 71 5.53 7.94 9.14
C ARG A 71 5.37 7.31 10.51
N GLN A 72 4.22 6.70 10.79
CA GLN A 72 3.94 6.04 12.06
C GLN A 72 4.34 4.56 12.07
N TYR A 73 4.21 3.89 10.92
CA TYR A 73 4.46 2.48 10.71
C TYR A 73 5.43 2.32 9.53
N SER A 74 6.73 2.47 9.79
CA SER A 74 7.76 2.45 8.76
C SER A 74 7.83 1.12 7.99
N THR A 75 7.35 0.02 8.57
CA THR A 75 7.27 -1.28 7.91
C THR A 75 5.96 -1.49 7.13
N ALA A 76 5.03 -0.54 7.12
CA ALA A 76 3.78 -0.69 6.37
C ALA A 76 4.03 -0.75 4.85
N LEU A 77 3.22 -1.53 4.14
CA LEU A 77 3.23 -1.69 2.68
C LEU A 77 1.81 -1.60 2.12
N LEU A 78 1.65 -0.80 1.07
CA LEU A 78 0.40 -0.72 0.32
C LEU A 78 0.54 -1.51 -0.98
N MET A 79 -0.32 -2.49 -1.18
CA MET A 79 -0.43 -3.24 -2.42
C MET A 79 -1.56 -2.64 -3.27
N ILE A 80 -1.27 -2.23 -4.50
CA ILE A 80 -2.24 -1.68 -5.45
C ILE A 80 -2.33 -2.59 -6.67
N GLY A 81 -3.39 -3.38 -6.76
CA GLY A 81 -3.71 -4.19 -7.92
C GLY A 81 -4.37 -3.37 -9.01
N GLY A 82 -3.63 -3.04 -10.07
CA GLY A 82 -4.09 -2.25 -11.21
C GLY A 82 -2.93 -1.66 -11.99
N TYR A 83 -3.25 -0.91 -13.05
CA TYR A 83 -2.27 -0.16 -13.85
C TYR A 83 -2.71 1.30 -13.95
N GLY A 84 -1.78 2.24 -13.79
CA GLY A 84 -2.10 3.66 -13.88
C GLY A 84 -0.87 4.54 -13.69
N ALA A 85 -0.38 5.12 -14.79
CA ALA A 85 0.82 5.97 -14.78
C ALA A 85 0.68 7.18 -13.83
N ILE A 86 -0.51 7.78 -13.75
CA ILE A 86 -0.79 8.91 -12.84
C ILE A 86 -0.53 8.52 -11.38
N VAL A 87 -0.97 7.32 -10.98
CA VAL A 87 -0.78 6.80 -9.62
C VAL A 87 0.68 6.46 -9.37
N GLU A 88 1.38 5.86 -10.35
CA GLU A 88 2.83 5.62 -10.27
C GLU A 88 3.60 6.94 -10.08
N SER A 89 3.28 7.98 -10.85
CA SER A 89 3.89 9.30 -10.72
C SER A 89 3.58 9.96 -9.37
N LEU A 90 2.36 9.81 -8.85
CA LEU A 90 1.99 10.33 -7.53
C LEU A 90 2.76 9.63 -6.40
N ILE A 91 2.91 8.30 -6.48
CA ILE A 91 3.73 7.53 -5.52
C ILE A 91 5.17 8.03 -5.52
N ASP A 92 5.73 8.27 -6.71
CA ASP A 92 7.11 8.75 -6.86
C ASP A 92 7.25 10.19 -6.33
N HIS A 93 6.31 11.08 -6.65
CA HIS A 93 6.26 12.45 -6.14
C HIS A 93 6.20 12.51 -4.61
N GLU A 94 5.40 11.64 -3.98
CA GLU A 94 5.27 11.57 -2.53
C GLU A 94 6.43 10.83 -1.84
N GLY A 95 7.39 10.28 -2.60
CA GLY A 95 8.54 9.55 -2.07
C GLY A 95 8.19 8.18 -1.47
N LEU A 96 7.10 7.56 -1.93
CA LEU A 96 6.53 6.34 -1.33
C LEU A 96 6.93 5.04 -2.05
N CYS A 97 7.92 5.09 -2.96
CA CYS A 97 8.31 3.94 -3.80
C CYS A 97 8.66 2.67 -3.00
N ASN A 98 9.16 2.80 -1.76
CA ASN A 98 9.52 1.68 -0.89
C ASN A 98 8.35 1.19 0.00
N HIS A 99 7.22 1.89 -0.06
CA HIS A 99 6.03 1.60 0.76
C HIS A 99 4.81 1.27 -0.10
N VAL A 100 4.98 1.19 -1.43
CA VAL A 100 3.91 0.80 -2.36
C VAL A 100 4.41 -0.27 -3.31
N PHE A 101 3.63 -1.33 -3.46
CA PHE A 101 3.88 -2.43 -4.39
C PHE A 101 2.72 -2.55 -5.38
N MET A 102 3.03 -2.46 -6.68
CA MET A 102 2.05 -2.57 -7.76
C MET A 102 2.33 -3.85 -8.57
N PRO A 103 1.68 -4.99 -8.30
CA PRO A 103 1.88 -6.22 -9.08
C PRO A 103 1.27 -6.14 -10.49
N GLY A 104 0.60 -5.05 -10.83
CA GLY A 104 -0.24 -4.94 -12.01
C GLY A 104 -1.65 -5.47 -11.75
N LEU A 105 -2.34 -5.89 -12.82
CA LEU A 105 -3.71 -6.38 -12.72
C LEU A 105 -3.77 -7.72 -11.94
N LEU A 106 -4.68 -7.81 -10.97
CA LEU A 106 -4.94 -9.02 -10.20
C LEU A 106 -6.19 -9.74 -10.72
N GLN A 107 -6.04 -11.00 -11.13
CA GLN A 107 -7.14 -11.84 -11.64
C GLN A 107 -7.07 -13.27 -11.08
N GLY A 108 -8.24 -13.92 -10.95
CA GLY A 108 -8.34 -15.32 -10.55
C GLY A 108 -7.53 -15.64 -9.29
N ARG A 109 -6.57 -16.58 -9.41
CA ARG A 109 -5.70 -16.98 -8.29
C ARG A 109 -4.89 -15.82 -7.72
N ASP A 110 -4.52 -14.82 -8.51
CA ASP A 110 -3.69 -13.72 -8.04
C ASP A 110 -4.42 -12.84 -7.02
N LYS A 111 -5.74 -12.70 -7.15
CA LYS A 111 -6.58 -12.06 -6.13
C LYS A 111 -6.56 -12.84 -4.83
N LEU A 112 -6.68 -14.17 -4.89
CA LEU A 112 -6.63 -15.02 -3.70
C LEU A 112 -5.28 -14.93 -3.00
N LEU A 113 -4.18 -14.90 -3.77
CA LEU A 113 -2.84 -14.72 -3.23
C LEU A 113 -2.70 -13.33 -2.59
N ALA A 114 -3.13 -12.27 -3.26
CA ALA A 114 -3.14 -10.92 -2.70
C ALA A 114 -3.94 -10.84 -1.40
N LEU A 115 -5.15 -11.40 -1.35
CA LEU A 115 -5.96 -11.47 -0.12
C LEU A 115 -5.28 -12.28 0.98
N SER A 116 -4.71 -13.43 0.65
CA SER A 116 -4.00 -14.25 1.64
C SER A 116 -2.85 -13.50 2.28
N ARG A 117 -2.23 -12.58 1.53
CA ARG A 117 -1.16 -11.74 2.06
C ARG A 117 -1.68 -10.47 2.72
N ALA A 118 -2.77 -9.89 2.27
CA ALA A 118 -3.26 -8.64 2.85
C ALA A 118 -3.72 -8.84 4.31
N ASP A 119 -3.41 -7.85 5.14
CA ASP A 119 -3.90 -7.74 6.51
C ASP A 119 -5.22 -6.96 6.55
N VAL A 120 -5.36 -5.95 5.68
CA VAL A 120 -6.55 -5.10 5.54
C VAL A 120 -6.82 -4.82 4.06
N PHE A 121 -8.10 -4.81 3.66
CA PHE A 121 -8.53 -4.31 2.35
C PHE A 121 -9.02 -2.86 2.47
N VAL A 122 -8.68 -2.01 1.51
CA VAL A 122 -9.08 -0.60 1.48
C VAL A 122 -9.74 -0.23 0.15
N GLN A 123 -10.91 0.41 0.21
CA GLN A 123 -11.62 0.96 -0.95
C GLN A 123 -11.96 2.44 -0.70
N PRO A 124 -11.10 3.37 -1.15
CA PRO A 124 -11.22 4.81 -0.88
C PRO A 124 -12.06 5.50 -1.96
N SER A 125 -13.13 4.88 -2.46
CA SER A 125 -13.84 5.41 -3.64
C SER A 125 -14.71 6.63 -3.29
N TYR A 126 -14.71 7.66 -4.13
CA TYR A 126 -15.58 8.84 -3.97
C TYR A 126 -17.05 8.53 -4.30
N SER A 127 -17.27 7.53 -5.16
CA SER A 127 -18.60 7.04 -5.51
C SER A 127 -18.52 5.56 -5.84
N GLU A 128 -19.37 4.76 -5.20
CA GLU A 128 -19.46 3.33 -5.47
C GLU A 128 -20.90 2.85 -5.28
N GLY A 129 -21.45 2.21 -6.31
CA GLY A 129 -22.79 1.59 -6.22
C GLY A 129 -22.72 0.27 -5.46
N PHE A 130 -22.02 -0.71 -6.05
CA PHE A 130 -21.80 -2.03 -5.47
C PHE A 130 -20.43 -2.57 -5.89
N SER A 131 -19.49 -2.64 -4.95
CA SER A 131 -18.13 -3.09 -5.25
C SER A 131 -17.98 -4.59 -5.06
N ALA A 132 -17.83 -5.31 -6.17
CA ALA A 132 -17.43 -6.72 -6.14
C ALA A 132 -16.10 -6.92 -5.41
N ALA A 133 -15.18 -5.94 -5.46
CA ALA A 133 -13.90 -6.00 -4.79
C ALA A 133 -14.05 -6.04 -3.25
N ILE A 134 -14.97 -5.26 -2.70
CA ILE A 134 -15.29 -5.30 -1.26
C ILE A 134 -15.85 -6.68 -0.89
N LEU A 135 -16.79 -7.21 -1.66
CA LEU A 135 -17.37 -8.53 -1.37
C LEU A 135 -16.35 -9.66 -1.45
N GLU A 136 -15.47 -9.64 -2.46
CA GLU A 136 -14.37 -10.59 -2.57
C GLU A 136 -13.43 -10.50 -1.34
N ALA A 137 -13.14 -9.28 -0.87
CA ALA A 137 -12.30 -9.08 0.32
C ALA A 137 -12.96 -9.60 1.61
N MET A 138 -14.25 -9.31 1.79
CA MET A 138 -15.04 -9.83 2.91
C MET A 138 -15.13 -11.36 2.88
N ALA A 139 -15.38 -11.96 1.71
CA ALA A 139 -15.38 -13.40 1.53
C ALA A 139 -13.99 -14.02 1.81
N GLY A 140 -12.92 -13.27 1.56
CA GLY A 140 -11.55 -13.59 1.96
C GLY A 140 -11.23 -13.36 3.44
N GLY A 141 -12.22 -12.99 4.26
CA GLY A 141 -12.08 -12.76 5.70
C GLY A 141 -11.26 -11.51 6.05
N LYS A 142 -11.20 -10.52 5.16
CA LYS A 142 -10.39 -9.31 5.38
C LYS A 142 -11.21 -8.21 6.06
N PRO A 143 -10.68 -7.58 7.12
CA PRO A 143 -11.17 -6.28 7.56
C PRO A 143 -11.14 -5.29 6.39
N CYS A 144 -12.22 -4.54 6.21
CA CYS A 144 -12.37 -3.61 5.10
C CYS A 144 -12.49 -2.16 5.62
N VAL A 145 -11.60 -1.28 5.14
CA VAL A 145 -11.70 0.17 5.33
C VAL A 145 -12.28 0.77 4.06
N ILE A 146 -13.46 1.35 4.17
CA ILE A 146 -14.24 1.83 3.02
C ILE A 146 -14.72 3.25 3.30
N THR A 147 -14.85 4.06 2.25
CA THR A 147 -15.52 5.36 2.35
C THR A 147 -17.02 5.19 2.58
N THR A 148 -17.64 6.19 3.20
CA THR A 148 -19.09 6.18 3.52
C THR A 148 -19.98 6.40 2.29
N GLU A 149 -19.39 6.70 1.12
CA GLU A 149 -20.11 6.96 -0.15
C GLU A 149 -20.48 5.68 -0.92
N LEU A 150 -20.65 4.57 -0.19
CA LEU A 150 -21.24 3.33 -0.68
C LEU A 150 -22.77 3.42 -0.57
N ILE A 151 -23.43 3.66 -1.71
CA ILE A 151 -24.88 3.88 -1.79
C ILE A 151 -25.66 2.71 -1.18
N SER A 152 -25.19 1.47 -1.35
CA SER A 152 -25.88 0.28 -0.86
C SER A 152 -25.71 0.00 0.64
N LEU A 153 -24.63 0.47 1.28
CA LEU A 153 -24.36 0.18 2.70
C LEU A 153 -24.95 1.21 3.66
N ARG A 154 -25.32 2.40 3.18
CA ARG A 154 -26.04 3.42 3.97
C ARG A 154 -27.40 2.94 4.50
N LEU A 155 -28.00 1.92 3.89
CA LEU A 155 -29.31 1.41 4.29
C LEU A 155 -29.28 0.42 5.47
N GLN A 156 -28.10 0.05 5.99
CA GLN A 156 -27.99 -0.99 7.03
C GLN A 156 -27.40 -0.52 8.37
N THR A 157 -26.92 0.73 8.49
CA THR A 157 -26.33 1.24 9.74
C THR A 157 -27.35 1.97 10.62
N SER A 158 -28.45 1.30 10.97
CA SER A 158 -29.48 1.82 11.90
C SER A 158 -29.55 1.06 13.23
N ALA A 159 -28.50 0.33 13.60
CA ALA A 159 -28.40 -0.28 14.93
C ALA A 159 -27.20 0.32 15.68
N PRO A 160 -27.40 0.98 16.83
CA PRO A 160 -26.30 1.46 17.64
C PRO A 160 -25.53 0.26 18.21
N VAL A 161 -24.23 0.19 17.91
CA VAL A 161 -23.30 -0.70 18.60
C VAL A 161 -23.16 -0.17 20.03
N LYS A 162 -23.75 -0.86 21.01
CA LYS A 162 -23.47 -0.62 22.43
C LYS A 162 -22.10 -1.22 22.74
N LEU A 163 -21.17 -0.37 23.18
CA LEU A 163 -19.98 -0.78 23.93
C LEU A 163 -20.39 -1.10 25.38
#